data_AF-A0A932Z6B7-F1
#
_entry.id   AF-A0A932Z6B7-F1
#
_cell.length_a   1.000
_cell.length_b   1.000
_cell.length_c   1.000
_cell.angle_alpha   90.00
_cell.angle_beta   90.00
_cell.angle_gamma   90.00
#
_symmetry.space_group_name_H-M   'P 1'
#
loop_
_entity.id
_entity.type
_entity.pdbx_description
1 polymer ?
#
loop_
_entity_poly.entity_id
_entity_poly.type
_entity_poly.pdbx_seq_one_letter_code
_entity_poly.pdbx_strand_id
1 'polypeptide(L)'
;WGLGHTTPLLIVGTAILLLKEQVMGRYEQVAPFLEFGVGIMLIFLGVQVFWTLRRRSLHLHEHLQEEQPHVHIHGHEPAKETVDTAPHGFFRPGKPFFRLKSYLVGIVHGLAGSAAVMLVVLASDTVSSFWVGIWYIALFGIGTVLSMGMITLLMGIPFAISGRFQRVNAVIASVAGTASIAFGLFLMYELAIVEGL
;
A
#
# COMPACT_ATOMS: atom_id res chain seq x y z
N TRP A 1 -1.64 6.06 2.46
CA TRP A 1 -0.73 4.91 2.57
C TRP A 1 0.56 5.30 3.27
N GLY A 2 1.45 6.11 2.66
CA GLY A 2 2.69 6.57 3.30
C GLY A 2 2.53 7.09 4.74
N LEU A 3 1.59 8.02 4.99
CA LEU A 3 1.29 8.49 6.36
C LEU A 3 0.93 7.35 7.34
N GLY A 4 0.15 6.37 6.88
CA GLY A 4 -0.23 5.22 7.69
C GLY A 4 0.93 4.27 7.94
N HIS A 5 1.90 4.18 7.02
CA HIS A 5 3.12 3.41 7.17
C HIS A 5 4.09 4.05 8.18
N THR A 6 4.26 5.36 8.14
CA THR A 6 5.19 6.07 9.04
C THR A 6 4.64 6.21 10.46
N THR A 7 3.33 6.27 10.65
CA THR A 7 2.70 6.39 11.98
C THR A 7 3.17 5.30 12.98
N PRO A 8 3.04 4.00 12.67
CA PRO A 8 3.49 2.95 13.59
C PRO A 8 5.00 2.94 13.78
N LEU A 9 5.80 3.32 12.77
CA LEU A 9 7.25 3.42 12.91
C LEU A 9 7.63 4.48 13.94
N LEU A 10 6.98 5.64 13.91
CA LEU A 10 7.19 6.69 14.90
C LEU A 10 6.79 6.22 16.30
N ILE A 11 5.63 5.58 16.44
CA ILE A 11 5.13 5.13 17.74
C ILE A 11 6.01 4.02 18.32
N VAL A 12 6.19 2.93 17.58
CA VAL A 12 6.95 1.75 18.03
C VAL A 12 8.43 2.07 18.17
N GLY A 13 9.01 2.81 17.20
CA GLY A 13 10.40 3.24 17.25
C GLY A 13 10.69 4.15 18.44
N THR A 14 9.83 5.13 18.72
CA THR A 14 9.99 6.00 19.91
C THR A 14 9.81 5.22 21.20
N ALA A 15 8.83 4.31 21.27
CA ALA A 15 8.63 3.46 22.45
C ALA A 15 9.87 2.61 22.76
N ILE A 16 10.54 2.08 21.73
CA ILE A 16 11.77 1.29 21.88
C ILE A 16 12.96 2.16 22.29
N LEU A 17 13.07 3.38 21.78
CA LEU A 17 14.11 4.30 22.25
C LEU A 17 13.99 4.63 23.74
N LEU A 18 12.77 4.60 24.30
CA LEU A 18 12.51 4.89 25.72
C LEU A 18 12.61 3.66 26.62
N LEU A 19 12.13 2.50 26.16
CA LEU A 19 11.90 1.32 27.00
C LEU A 19 12.73 0.09 26.58
N LYS A 20 13.54 0.22 25.51
CA LYS A 20 14.38 -0.79 24.84
C LYS A 20 13.93 -2.24 25.07
N GLU A 21 14.42 -2.86 26.14
CA GLU A 21 14.23 -4.28 26.44
C GLU A 21 12.75 -4.69 26.59
N GLN A 22 11.90 -3.86 27.19
CA GLN A 22 10.50 -4.24 27.47
C GLN A 22 9.60 -4.25 26.23
N VAL A 23 9.95 -3.46 25.21
CA VAL A 23 9.14 -3.32 23.99
C VAL A 23 9.68 -4.23 22.90
N MET A 24 11.01 -4.40 22.81
CA MET A 24 11.64 -5.27 21.82
C MET A 24 11.18 -6.73 21.97
N GLY A 25 11.25 -7.29 23.17
CA GLY A 25 10.81 -8.68 23.41
C GLY A 25 9.31 -8.91 23.18
N ARG A 26 8.46 -7.89 23.38
CA ARG A 26 7.03 -7.97 23.04
C ARG A 26 6.79 -7.85 21.54
N TYR A 27 7.52 -6.97 20.88
CA TYR A 27 7.37 -6.77 19.45
C TYR A 27 7.81 -8.00 18.66
N GLU A 28 8.91 -8.66 19.05
CA GLU A 28 9.36 -9.92 18.44
C GLU A 28 8.31 -11.03 18.49
N GLN A 29 7.50 -11.08 19.56
CA GLN A 29 6.41 -12.06 19.67
C GLN A 29 5.20 -11.72 18.78
N VAL A 30 4.97 -10.43 18.52
CA VAL A 30 3.79 -9.95 17.79
C VAL A 30 4.09 -9.75 16.29
N ALA A 31 5.33 -9.46 15.92
CA ALA A 31 5.77 -9.19 14.56
C ALA A 31 5.37 -10.30 13.58
N PRO A 32 5.55 -11.60 13.88
CA PRO A 32 5.17 -12.64 12.94
C PRO A 32 3.66 -12.72 12.70
N PHE A 33 2.82 -12.44 13.71
CA PHE A 33 1.36 -12.35 13.53
C PHE A 33 0.96 -11.16 12.64
N LEU A 34 1.68 -10.04 12.76
CA LEU A 34 1.49 -8.87 11.89
C LEU A 34 1.90 -9.18 10.45
N GLU A 35 3.01 -9.90 10.25
CA GLU A 35 3.46 -10.38 8.94
C GLU A 35 2.48 -11.37 8.32
N PHE A 36 1.93 -12.29 9.11
CA PHE A 36 0.86 -13.18 8.67
C PHE A 36 -0.38 -12.39 8.22
N GLY A 37 -0.73 -11.34 8.98
CA GLY A 37 -1.79 -10.39 8.60
C GLY A 37 -1.52 -9.67 7.27
N VAL A 38 -0.26 -9.32 6.99
CA VAL A 38 0.15 -8.80 5.66
C VAL A 38 -0.07 -9.86 4.58
N GLY A 39 0.26 -11.12 4.84
CA GLY A 39 0.00 -12.22 3.92
C GLY A 39 -1.47 -12.32 3.52
N ILE A 40 -2.38 -12.30 4.50
CA ILE A 40 -3.83 -12.27 4.27
C ILE A 40 -4.23 -11.02 3.46
N MET A 41 -3.71 -9.85 3.82
CA MET A 41 -3.99 -8.60 3.13
C MET A 41 -3.58 -8.65 1.64
N LEU A 42 -2.42 -9.23 1.33
CA LEU A 42 -1.93 -9.37 -0.05
C LEU A 42 -2.78 -10.34 -0.88
N ILE A 43 -3.24 -11.44 -0.29
CA ILE A 43 -4.17 -12.36 -0.94
C ILE A 43 -5.49 -11.63 -1.23
N PHE A 44 -6.04 -10.92 -0.23
CA PHE A 44 -7.28 -10.16 -0.38
C PHE A 44 -7.18 -9.11 -1.50
N LEU A 45 -6.10 -8.32 -1.51
CA LEU A 45 -5.86 -7.31 -2.55
C LEU A 45 -5.72 -7.93 -3.94
N GLY A 46 -5.01 -9.05 -4.05
CA GLY A 46 -4.87 -9.77 -5.31
C GLY A 46 -6.21 -10.33 -5.82
N VAL A 47 -7.01 -10.95 -4.95
CA VAL A 47 -8.38 -11.41 -5.28
C VAL A 47 -9.28 -10.24 -5.69
N GLN A 48 -9.16 -9.08 -5.01
CA GLN A 48 -9.89 -7.87 -5.37
C GLN A 48 -9.57 -7.39 -6.80
N VAL A 49 -8.32 -7.54 -7.26
CA VAL A 49 -7.93 -7.22 -8.64
C VAL A 49 -8.70 -8.11 -9.64
N PHE A 50 -8.74 -9.42 -9.41
CA PHE A 50 -9.48 -10.35 -10.29
C PHE A 50 -10.99 -10.11 -10.25
N TRP A 51 -11.54 -9.83 -9.07
CA TRP A 51 -12.96 -9.47 -8.92
C TRP A 51 -13.31 -8.22 -9.73
N THR A 52 -12.44 -7.23 -9.69
CA THR A 52 -12.62 -5.96 -10.43
C THR A 52 -12.50 -6.18 -11.93
N LEU A 53 -11.54 -6.99 -12.39
CA LEU A 53 -11.39 -7.34 -13.81
C LEU A 53 -12.62 -8.09 -14.34
N ARG A 54 -13.15 -9.06 -13.58
CA ARG A 54 -14.34 -9.84 -13.95
C ARG A 54 -15.62 -9.00 -13.96
N ARG A 55 -15.75 -8.03 -13.06
CA ARG A 55 -16.91 -7.10 -13.08
C ARG A 55 -16.82 -6.08 -14.22
N ARG A 56 -15.63 -5.62 -14.59
CA ARG A 56 -15.44 -4.71 -15.73
C ARG A 56 -15.76 -5.37 -17.07
N SER A 57 -15.57 -6.67 -17.22
CA SER A 57 -16.02 -7.41 -18.41
C SER A 57 -17.55 -7.55 -18.54
N LEU A 58 -18.33 -7.17 -17.53
CA LEU A 58 -19.80 -7.24 -17.58
C LEU A 58 -20.47 -5.92 -18.02
N HIS A 59 -19.71 -4.84 -18.24
CA HIS A 59 -20.19 -3.59 -18.85
C HIS A 59 -19.66 -3.45 -20.30
N LEU A 60 -19.63 -4.56 -21.04
CA LEU A 60 -19.30 -4.58 -22.47
C LEU A 60 -20.55 -4.27 -23.30
N HIS A 61 -20.69 -2.99 -23.64
CA HIS A 61 -21.45 -2.41 -24.75
C HIS A 61 -22.98 -2.56 -24.80
N GLU A 62 -23.67 -1.46 -24.48
CA GLU A 62 -24.82 -1.00 -25.26
C GLU A 62 -24.70 0.52 -25.45
N HIS A 63 -23.91 0.92 -26.45
CA HIS A 63 -24.03 2.26 -27.06
C HIS A 63 -24.37 2.04 -28.54
N LEU A 64 -25.63 1.67 -28.78
CA LEU A 64 -26.28 1.97 -30.04
C LEU A 64 -26.65 3.46 -29.99
N GLN A 65 -26.00 4.23 -30.89
CA GLN A 65 -26.46 5.52 -31.42
C GLN A 65 -26.20 6.79 -30.58
N GLU A 66 -25.19 7.59 -30.98
CA GLU A 66 -25.30 9.01 -31.41
C GLU A 66 -23.97 9.81 -31.27
N GLU A 67 -23.38 10.08 -32.44
CA GLU A 67 -22.55 11.21 -32.93
C GLU A 67 -21.54 12.04 -32.11
N GLN A 68 -21.15 11.78 -30.86
CA GLN A 68 -19.94 12.43 -30.29
C GLN A 68 -19.14 11.53 -29.34
N PRO A 69 -17.88 11.16 -29.65
CA PRO A 69 -17.09 10.26 -28.81
C PRO A 69 -16.56 11.00 -27.59
N HIS A 70 -17.20 10.81 -26.44
CA HIS A 70 -16.68 11.25 -25.16
C HIS A 70 -16.55 10.06 -24.20
N VAL A 71 -15.38 9.95 -23.55
CA VAL A 71 -15.03 8.86 -22.64
C VAL A 71 -15.29 9.32 -21.21
N HIS A 72 -16.34 8.80 -20.57
CA HIS A 72 -16.52 8.94 -19.12
C HIS A 72 -15.98 7.71 -18.39
N ILE A 73 -15.05 7.93 -17.45
CA ILE A 73 -14.63 6.93 -16.47
C ILE A 73 -15.63 7.00 -15.30
N HIS A 74 -16.67 6.16 -15.31
CA HIS A 74 -17.55 5.99 -14.15
C HIS A 74 -16.88 5.10 -13.09
N GLY A 75 -16.64 5.66 -11.90
CA GLY A 75 -16.54 4.89 -10.66
C GLY A 75 -17.91 4.92 -9.99
N HIS A 76 -18.58 3.78 -9.87
CA HIS A 76 -19.83 3.70 -9.13
C HIS A 76 -19.57 3.93 -7.62
N GLU A 77 -19.90 5.13 -7.13
CA GLU A 77 -20.38 5.33 -5.77
C GLU A 77 -21.84 5.77 -5.84
N PRO A 78 -22.75 5.22 -5.01
CA PRO A 78 -24.13 5.64 -4.98
C PRO A 78 -24.23 7.04 -4.35
N ALA A 79 -24.59 8.01 -5.19
CA ALA A 79 -25.29 9.26 -4.89
C ALA A 79 -24.91 10.03 -3.61
N LYS A 80 -24.07 11.07 -3.79
CA LYS A 80 -24.47 12.49 -3.64
C LYS A 80 -23.25 13.40 -3.79
N GLU A 81 -23.40 14.38 -4.67
CA GLU A 81 -22.82 15.73 -4.70
C GLU A 81 -22.30 16.10 -6.09
N THR A 82 -22.98 17.07 -6.67
CA THR A 82 -22.66 17.77 -7.91
C THR A 82 -21.31 18.46 -7.74
N VAL A 83 -20.26 17.88 -8.32
CA VAL A 83 -18.97 18.55 -8.46
C VAL A 83 -18.81 18.95 -9.91
N ASP A 84 -18.86 20.26 -10.15
CA ASP A 84 -18.52 20.88 -11.43
C ASP A 84 -17.23 20.28 -12.00
N THR A 85 -17.32 19.84 -13.25
CA THR A 85 -16.25 19.24 -14.03
C THR A 85 -15.17 20.28 -14.32
N ALA A 86 -14.19 20.40 -13.42
CA ALA A 86 -12.95 21.13 -13.71
C ALA A 86 -11.94 20.19 -14.40
N PRO A 87 -11.27 20.61 -15.49
CA PRO A 87 -10.33 19.77 -16.23
C PRO A 87 -9.08 19.48 -15.38
N HIS A 88 -8.83 18.19 -15.11
CA HIS A 88 -7.65 17.72 -14.36
C HIS A 88 -6.38 17.80 -15.23
N GLY A 89 -5.58 18.85 -15.07
CA GLY A 89 -4.23 18.96 -15.63
C GLY A 89 -3.16 18.39 -14.69
N PHE A 90 -2.04 17.92 -15.26
CA PHE A 90 -0.87 17.33 -14.56
C PHE A 90 -0.31 18.16 -13.39
N PHE A 91 -0.54 19.48 -13.39
CA PHE A 91 -0.03 20.43 -12.38
C PHE A 91 -1.08 20.92 -11.36
N ARG A 92 -2.27 20.32 -11.30
CA ARG A 92 -3.27 20.64 -10.27
C ARG A 92 -3.48 19.44 -9.35
N PRO A 93 -2.62 19.23 -8.33
CA PRO A 93 -2.90 18.21 -7.32
C PRO A 93 -4.25 18.56 -6.68
N GLY A 94 -5.23 17.70 -6.88
CA GLY A 94 -6.55 17.84 -6.24
C GLY A 94 -6.42 17.89 -4.72
N LYS A 95 -7.48 18.35 -4.03
CA LYS A 95 -7.49 18.41 -2.56
C LYS A 95 -7.03 17.07 -1.97
N PRO A 96 -6.12 17.04 -0.99
CA PRO A 96 -5.68 15.81 -0.37
C PRO A 96 -6.85 15.22 0.43
N PHE A 97 -7.58 14.27 -0.15
CA PHE A 97 -8.62 13.55 0.57
C PHE A 97 -8.01 12.40 1.36
N PHE A 98 -8.33 12.35 2.66
CA PHE A 98 -7.90 11.26 3.52
C PHE A 98 -8.66 9.98 3.17
N ARG A 99 -7.95 8.97 2.68
CA ARG A 99 -8.52 7.65 2.36
C ARG A 99 -8.17 6.65 3.46
N LEU A 100 -9.14 6.39 4.34
CA LEU A 100 -8.95 5.50 5.49
C LEU A 100 -8.46 4.10 5.09
N LYS A 101 -9.02 3.51 4.02
CA LYS A 101 -8.58 2.20 3.51
C LYS A 101 -7.08 2.17 3.22
N SER A 102 -6.59 3.17 2.48
CA SER A 102 -5.16 3.28 2.15
C SER A 102 -4.29 3.63 3.37
N TYR A 103 -4.84 4.29 4.39
CA TYR A 103 -4.13 4.56 5.64
C TYR A 103 -3.95 3.28 6.46
N LEU A 104 -5.01 2.48 6.62
CA LEU A 104 -4.96 1.20 7.34
C LEU A 104 -4.01 0.19 6.70
N VAL A 105 -4.02 0.07 5.37
CA VAL A 105 -3.02 -0.74 4.64
C VAL A 105 -1.59 -0.27 4.95
N GLY A 106 -1.41 1.04 5.13
CA GLY A 106 -0.13 1.62 5.52
C GLY A 106 0.28 1.18 6.92
N ILE A 107 -0.64 1.24 7.89
CA ILE A 107 -0.38 0.81 9.27
C ILE A 107 0.05 -0.65 9.32
N VAL A 108 -0.74 -1.54 8.70
CA VAL A 108 -0.46 -2.98 8.70
C VAL A 108 0.93 -3.25 8.11
N HIS A 109 1.24 -2.63 6.96
CA HIS A 109 2.53 -2.81 6.31
C HIS A 109 3.70 -2.22 7.10
N GLY A 110 3.50 -1.06 7.74
CA GLY A 110 4.53 -0.42 8.57
C GLY A 110 4.84 -1.21 9.85
N LEU A 111 3.82 -1.80 10.47
CA LEU A 111 3.95 -2.61 11.68
C LEU A 111 4.61 -3.98 11.43
N ALA A 112 4.29 -4.64 10.32
CA ALA A 112 4.72 -6.01 10.08
C ALA A 112 6.19 -6.12 9.67
N GLY A 113 6.63 -5.38 8.63
CA GLY A 113 7.98 -5.56 8.07
C GLY A 113 8.92 -4.39 8.30
N SER A 114 8.47 -3.16 8.06
CA SER A 114 9.37 -2.00 8.13
C SER A 114 9.77 -1.64 9.56
N ALA A 115 8.89 -1.89 10.54
CA ALA A 115 9.24 -1.72 11.94
C ALA A 115 10.37 -2.68 12.31
N ALA A 116 10.26 -3.98 12.04
CA ALA A 116 11.32 -4.96 12.33
C ALA A 116 12.70 -4.54 11.78
N VAL A 117 12.78 -4.15 10.51
CA VAL A 117 14.03 -3.66 9.89
C VAL A 117 14.56 -2.40 10.59
N MET A 118 13.68 -1.44 10.89
CA MET A 118 14.04 -0.24 11.63
C MET A 118 14.52 -0.57 13.06
N LEU A 119 13.93 -1.57 13.71
CA LEU A 119 14.31 -2.00 15.06
C LEU A 119 15.71 -2.58 15.08
N VAL A 120 16.07 -3.42 14.11
CA VAL A 120 17.43 -3.98 14.00
C VAL A 120 18.48 -2.87 13.95
N VAL A 121 18.20 -1.79 13.22
CA VAL A 121 19.14 -0.66 13.14
C VAL A 121 19.13 0.18 14.41
N LEU A 122 17.97 0.45 15.02
CA LEU A 122 17.87 1.17 16.29
C LEU A 122 18.47 0.41 17.49
N ALA A 123 18.44 -0.92 17.44
CA ALA A 123 19.01 -1.80 18.43
C ALA A 123 20.55 -1.94 18.29
N SER A 124 21.12 -1.53 17.16
CA SER A 124 22.56 -1.54 16.97
C SER A 124 23.27 -0.51 17.87
N ASP A 125 24.47 -0.84 18.34
CA ASP A 125 25.31 0.04 19.17
C ASP A 125 25.71 1.35 18.48
N THR A 126 25.41 1.48 17.18
CA THR A 126 25.64 2.71 16.41
C THR A 126 24.73 3.87 16.83
N VAL A 127 23.56 3.56 17.41
CA VAL A 127 22.59 4.56 17.90
C VAL A 127 22.81 4.77 19.41
N SER A 128 23.82 5.58 19.73
CA SER A 128 24.24 5.85 21.11
C SER A 128 23.40 6.91 21.82
N SER A 129 22.57 7.67 21.10
CA SER A 129 21.79 8.79 21.63
C SER A 129 20.33 8.77 21.18
N PHE A 130 19.42 9.11 22.10
CA PHE A 130 17.98 9.23 21.84
C PHE A 130 17.69 10.11 20.62
N TRP A 131 18.37 11.26 20.51
CA TRP A 131 18.17 12.20 19.42
C TRP A 131 18.64 11.66 18.06
N VAL A 132 19.70 10.84 18.05
CA VAL A 132 20.15 10.15 16.84
C VAL A 132 19.09 9.14 16.39
N GLY A 133 18.49 8.41 17.33
CA GLY A 133 17.37 7.50 17.05
C GLY A 133 16.16 8.21 16.45
N ILE A 134 15.76 9.37 17.01
CA ILE A 134 14.65 10.16 16.46
C ILE A 134 14.94 10.63 15.04
N TRP A 135 16.14 11.16 14.78
CA TRP A 135 16.54 11.56 13.43
C TRP A 135 16.58 10.37 12.46
N TYR A 136 17.04 9.22 12.93
CA TYR A 136 17.01 7.99 12.13
C TYR A 136 15.58 7.61 11.74
N ILE A 137 14.64 7.56 12.69
CA ILE A 137 13.23 7.24 12.41
C ILE A 137 12.63 8.26 11.43
N ALA A 138 12.90 9.56 11.62
CA ALA A 138 12.39 10.61 10.75
C ALA A 138 12.90 10.47 9.31
N LEU A 139 14.22 10.28 9.14
CA LEU A 139 14.84 10.10 7.83
C LEU A 139 14.38 8.81 7.16
N PHE A 140 14.29 7.71 7.91
CA PHE A 140 13.76 6.45 7.42
C PHE A 140 12.30 6.62 6.96
N GLY A 141 11.46 7.24 7.78
CA GLY A 141 10.07 7.53 7.45
C GLY A 141 9.92 8.36 6.18
N ILE A 142 10.63 9.50 6.09
CA ILE A 142 10.62 10.37 4.91
C ILE A 142 11.11 9.62 3.66
N GLY A 143 12.25 8.93 3.78
CA GLY A 143 12.84 8.15 2.68
C GLY A 143 11.88 7.08 2.17
N THR A 144 11.17 6.39 3.08
CA THR A 144 10.20 5.37 2.70
C THR A 144 8.98 5.97 2.01
N VAL A 145 8.42 7.07 2.52
CA VAL A 145 7.28 7.77 1.88
C VAL A 145 7.65 8.26 0.48
N LEU A 146 8.86 8.83 0.32
CA LEU A 146 9.36 9.27 -0.98
C LEU A 146 9.55 8.10 -1.94
N SER A 147 10.17 7.00 -1.48
CA SER A 147 10.36 5.77 -2.27
C SER A 147 9.03 5.18 -2.70
N MET A 148 8.07 5.06 -1.79
CA MET A 148 6.71 4.62 -2.07
C MET A 148 6.04 5.49 -3.14
N GLY A 149 6.17 6.82 -3.04
CA GLY A 149 5.67 7.76 -4.04
C GLY A 149 6.32 7.58 -5.40
N MET A 150 7.64 7.45 -5.44
CA MET A 150 8.43 7.24 -6.66
C MET A 150 8.03 5.94 -7.36
N ILE A 151 8.02 4.81 -6.64
CA ILE A 151 7.64 3.50 -7.20
C ILE A 151 6.20 3.52 -7.70
N THR A 152 5.28 4.16 -6.96
CA THR A 152 3.88 4.30 -7.38
C THR A 152 3.77 5.09 -8.69
N LEU A 153 4.53 6.17 -8.84
CA LEU A 153 4.57 6.95 -10.07
C LEU A 153 5.13 6.13 -11.23
N LEU A 154 6.27 5.46 -11.02
CA LEU A 154 6.92 4.61 -12.02
C LEU A 154 5.99 3.49 -12.49
N MET A 155 5.31 2.80 -11.56
CA MET A 155 4.33 1.78 -11.89
C MET A 155 3.07 2.36 -12.53
N GLY A 156 2.70 3.62 -12.24
CA GLY A 156 1.56 4.29 -12.85
C GLY A 156 1.75 4.63 -14.33
N ILE A 157 2.99 4.87 -14.78
CA ILE A 157 3.33 5.20 -16.18
C ILE A 157 2.81 4.17 -17.18
N PRO A 158 3.11 2.85 -17.07
CA PRO A 158 2.62 1.87 -18.03
C PRO A 158 1.09 1.80 -18.08
N PHE A 159 0.39 2.00 -16.95
CA PHE A 159 -1.07 2.04 -16.93
C PHE A 159 -1.64 3.31 -17.59
N ALA A 160 -0.97 4.46 -17.43
CA ALA A 160 -1.39 5.72 -18.03
C ALA A 160 -1.23 5.70 -19.56
N ILE A 161 -0.10 5.17 -20.05
CA ILE A 161 0.18 5.05 -21.50
C ILE A 161 -0.68 3.95 -22.15
N SER A 162 -0.88 2.83 -21.44
CA SER A 162 -1.70 1.70 -21.94
C SER A 162 -3.20 1.91 -21.78
N GLY A 163 -3.64 3.09 -21.34
CA GLY A 163 -5.06 3.44 -21.13
C GLY A 163 -5.97 3.18 -22.33
N ARG A 164 -5.42 3.17 -23.56
CA ARG A 164 -6.15 2.87 -24.80
C ARG A 164 -6.36 1.37 -25.05
N PHE A 165 -5.58 0.49 -24.40
CA PHE A 165 -5.61 -0.96 -24.62
C PHE A 165 -6.04 -1.69 -23.36
N GLN A 166 -7.35 -1.92 -23.22
CA GLN A 166 -7.94 -2.62 -22.08
C GLN A 166 -7.28 -4.00 -21.82
N ARG A 167 -6.87 -4.71 -22.88
CA ARG A 167 -6.17 -6.00 -22.76
C ARG A 167 -4.81 -5.88 -22.07
N VAL A 168 -4.03 -4.85 -22.40
CA VAL A 168 -2.70 -4.65 -21.79
C VAL A 168 -2.85 -4.32 -20.31
N ASN A 169 -3.78 -3.42 -19.97
CA ASN A 169 -4.07 -3.10 -18.57
C ASN A 169 -4.59 -4.32 -17.78
N ALA A 170 -5.41 -5.17 -18.40
CA ALA A 170 -5.88 -6.40 -17.79
C ALA A 170 -4.73 -7.40 -17.55
N VAL A 171 -3.82 -7.55 -18.50
CA VAL A 171 -2.63 -8.40 -18.36
C VAL A 171 -1.74 -7.89 -17.22
N ILE A 172 -1.36 -6.61 -17.23
CA ILE A 172 -0.51 -6.02 -16.18
C ILE A 172 -1.17 -6.18 -14.80
N ALA A 173 -2.46 -5.86 -14.69
CA ALA A 173 -3.21 -6.03 -13.44
C ALA A 173 -3.28 -7.50 -13.01
N SER A 174 -3.51 -8.43 -13.93
CA SER A 174 -3.56 -9.87 -13.63
C SER A 174 -2.22 -10.42 -13.14
N VAL A 175 -1.11 -9.97 -13.73
CA VAL A 175 0.24 -10.34 -13.30
C VAL A 175 0.50 -9.80 -11.89
N ALA A 176 0.20 -8.53 -11.64
CA ALA A 176 0.35 -7.92 -10.31
C ALA A 176 -0.53 -8.61 -9.25
N GLY A 177 -1.79 -8.93 -9.60
CA GLY A 177 -2.71 -9.65 -8.73
C GLY A 177 -2.25 -11.07 -8.41
N THR A 178 -1.75 -11.79 -9.42
CA THR A 178 -1.17 -13.14 -9.24
C THR A 178 0.06 -13.09 -8.35
N ALA A 179 0.99 -12.17 -8.61
CA ALA A 179 2.19 -11.99 -7.79
C ALA A 179 1.84 -11.65 -6.34
N SER A 180 0.83 -10.80 -6.11
CA SER A 180 0.33 -10.46 -4.76
C SER A 180 -0.20 -11.69 -4.02
N ILE A 181 -1.02 -12.52 -4.68
CA ILE A 181 -1.55 -13.76 -4.07
C ILE A 181 -0.42 -14.75 -3.78
N ALA A 182 0.46 -14.97 -4.76
CA ALA A 182 1.57 -15.91 -4.62
C ALA A 182 2.51 -15.50 -3.48
N PHE A 183 2.87 -14.22 -3.39
CA PHE A 183 3.72 -13.72 -2.31
C PHE A 183 3.00 -13.78 -0.95
N GLY A 184 1.70 -13.49 -0.90
CA GLY A 184 0.91 -13.63 0.33
C GLY A 184 0.83 -15.07 0.83
N LEU A 185 0.61 -16.04 -0.07
CA LEU A 185 0.62 -17.47 0.25
C LEU A 185 2.00 -17.95 0.68
N PHE A 186 3.06 -17.52 -0.01
CA PHE A 186 4.44 -17.81 0.35
C PHE A 186 4.76 -17.32 1.78
N LEU A 187 4.43 -16.07 2.09
CA LEU A 187 4.67 -15.49 3.41
C LEU A 187 3.90 -16.24 4.51
N MET A 188 2.63 -16.57 4.27
CA MET A 188 1.84 -17.35 5.23
C MET A 188 2.39 -18.76 5.43
N TYR A 189 2.87 -19.41 4.38
CA TYR A 189 3.49 -20.74 4.46
C TYR A 189 4.79 -20.70 5.26
N GLU A 190 5.66 -19.72 4.97
CA GLU A 190 6.92 -19.55 5.69
C GLU A 190 6.67 -19.37 7.19
N LEU A 191 5.78 -18.45 7.56
CA LEU A 191 5.48 -18.18 8.97
C LEU A 191 4.81 -19.39 9.65
N ALA A 192 3.73 -19.93 9.07
CA ALA A 192 2.94 -20.96 9.76
C ALA A 192 3.59 -22.36 9.76
N ILE A 193 4.35 -22.71 8.72
CA ILE A 193 4.89 -24.07 8.55
C ILE A 193 6.38 -24.13 8.82
N VAL A 194 7.15 -23.16 8.32
CA VAL A 194 8.62 -23.18 8.43
C VAL A 194 9.06 -22.63 9.79
N GLU A 195 8.54 -21.47 10.17
CA GLU A 195 8.85 -20.84 11.45
C GLU A 195 7.98 -21.39 12.61
N GLY A 196 6.89 -22.07 12.27
CA GLY A 196 6.02 -22.74 13.23
C GLY A 196 5.18 -21.79 14.08
N LEU A 197 4.72 -20.68 13.48
CA LEU A 197 3.83 -19.72 14.12
C LEU A 197 2.51 -20.32 14.62
#